data_AF-A0AAJ1BA19-F1
#
_entry.id   AF-A0AAJ1BA19-F1
#
_cell.length_a   1.000
_cell.length_b   1.000
_cell.length_c   1.000
_cell.angle_alpha   90.00
_cell.angle_beta   90.00
_cell.angle_gamma   90.00
#
_symmetry.space_group_name_H-M   'P 1'
#
loop_
_entity.id
_entity.type
_entity.pdbx_description
1 polymer ?
#
loop_
_entity_poly.entity_id
_entity_poly.type
_entity_poly.pdbx_seq_one_letter_code
_entity_poly.pdbx_strand_id
1 'polypeptide(L)'
;MNSGEIPLSTSQAKRYSKILKQTISDDAEQSKEAIDFVQRWRARYAPATRQCFQTLLECCKGVDGAIITYRLKRVSSIVQKIQRPNHNHLLNTLDDIGGCRVITKSIKDLRLIQKRIEDKIAGTSSEITKTKDYIDSPKSSGYRSCHLLTKQGSCERKYRVEIQLRTQLQHYWATALEIIDEIEGREIKTTNTDVLLGDTDTRTRLYYNQLTSSLIASIEESPTVPGTPKNIDDLVSEIETLPLSSEIISRLSRVYDDVLRLDEKHCAPEDACVFILQFLKDEQNLIVHSYANNQMDESLSEYSRLEDEVFENNKNGLIAPNQNIVLVHVNDPEQLKVAYPNYSANIKEYLKLITQNCPALDN
;
A
#
# COMPACT_ATOMS: atom_id res chain seq x y z
N MET A 1 15.61 31.92 -7.01
CA MET A 1 15.84 32.34 -5.61
C MET A 1 14.51 32.24 -4.88
N ASN A 2 14.40 31.34 -3.90
CA ASN A 2 13.31 31.14 -2.94
C ASN A 2 13.59 29.77 -2.30
N SER A 3 13.57 29.53 -1.00
CA SER A 3 13.39 30.28 0.24
C SER A 3 14.43 29.71 1.22
N GLY A 4 14.61 30.28 2.42
CA GLY A 4 15.61 29.82 3.40
C GLY A 4 15.32 28.43 4.02
N GLU A 5 15.08 27.40 3.21
CA GLU A 5 14.93 26.03 3.66
C GLU A 5 16.25 25.51 4.22
N ILE A 6 16.26 25.25 5.52
CA ILE A 6 17.36 24.57 6.21
C ILE A 6 17.59 23.21 5.52
N PRO A 7 18.81 22.89 5.06
CA PRO A 7 19.10 21.62 4.42
C PRO A 7 18.73 20.45 5.32
N LEU A 8 17.85 19.57 4.85
CA LEU A 8 17.40 18.40 5.60
C LEU A 8 18.57 17.42 5.82
N SER A 9 18.94 17.20 7.08
CA SER A 9 20.03 16.31 7.50
C SER A 9 19.54 15.00 8.10
N THR A 10 20.37 13.95 8.04
CA THR A 10 20.10 12.67 8.71
C THR A 10 20.07 12.82 10.22
N SER A 11 20.83 13.76 10.79
CA SER A 11 20.79 14.10 12.22
C SER A 11 19.44 14.67 12.64
N GLN A 12 18.87 15.59 11.85
CA GLN A 12 17.50 16.08 12.08
C GLN A 12 16.48 14.94 11.95
N ALA A 13 16.59 14.09 10.94
CA ALA A 13 15.68 12.95 10.79
C ALA A 13 15.72 12.01 12.00
N LYS A 14 16.90 11.74 12.56
CA LYS A 14 17.04 10.99 13.83
C LYS A 14 16.39 11.73 15.01
N ARG A 15 16.58 13.05 15.11
CA ARG A 15 15.98 13.89 16.16
C ARG A 15 14.45 13.84 16.11
N TYR A 16 13.84 14.19 14.97
CA TYR A 16 12.37 14.18 14.85
C TYR A 16 11.78 12.77 14.96
N SER A 17 12.50 11.72 14.54
CA SER A 17 12.06 10.34 14.82
C SER A 17 11.97 10.04 16.31
N LYS A 18 12.86 10.59 17.15
CA LYS A 18 12.80 10.41 18.60
C LYS A 18 11.65 11.20 19.22
N ILE A 19 11.39 12.41 18.72
CA ILE A 19 10.23 13.23 19.12
C ILE A 19 8.94 12.45 18.82
N LEU A 20 8.80 11.93 17.60
CA LEU A 20 7.61 11.16 17.18
C LEU A 20 7.42 9.82 17.92
N LYS A 21 8.48 9.27 18.53
CA LYS A 21 8.40 8.04 19.34
C LYS A 21 7.81 8.28 20.72
N GLN A 22 8.01 9.46 21.26
CA GLN A 22 7.24 9.88 22.42
C GLN A 22 5.81 10.09 21.91
N THR A 23 4.80 9.64 22.65
CA THR A 23 3.40 9.92 22.29
C THR A 23 3.32 11.41 21.95
N ILE A 24 2.69 11.75 20.84
CA ILE A 24 2.39 13.15 20.47
C ILE A 24 1.57 13.71 21.63
N SER A 25 2.22 14.26 22.67
CA SER A 25 1.61 14.70 23.92
C SER A 25 1.66 16.21 23.96
N ASP A 26 0.51 16.83 24.24
CA ASP A 26 0.17 18.19 24.73
C ASP A 26 0.91 19.44 24.17
N ASP A 27 2.09 19.32 23.57
CA ASP A 27 2.83 20.36 22.86
C ASP A 27 2.49 20.29 21.36
N ALA A 28 1.43 21.02 21.00
CA ALA A 28 0.95 21.12 19.63
C ALA A 28 2.00 21.72 18.67
N GLU A 29 2.89 22.58 19.17
CA GLU A 29 3.89 23.27 18.35
C GLU A 29 5.03 22.32 17.95
N GLN A 30 5.60 21.59 18.92
CA GLN A 30 6.62 20.58 18.64
C GLN A 30 6.11 19.45 17.74
N SER A 31 4.84 19.09 17.91
CA SER A 31 4.17 18.09 17.09
C SER A 31 4.01 18.54 15.65
N LYS A 32 3.56 19.79 15.43
CA LYS A 32 3.45 20.40 14.10
C LYS A 32 4.81 20.51 13.42
N GLU A 33 5.85 20.92 14.14
CA GLU A 33 7.22 21.00 13.61
C GLU A 33 7.74 19.63 13.16
N ALA A 34 7.47 18.57 13.94
CA ALA A 34 7.88 17.22 13.58
C ALA A 34 7.15 16.70 12.33
N ILE A 35 5.89 17.08 12.14
CA ILE A 35 5.06 16.71 10.98
C ILE A 35 5.56 17.38 9.72
N ASP A 36 5.75 18.69 9.76
CA ASP A 36 6.34 19.47 8.66
C ASP A 36 7.68 18.87 8.23
N PHE A 37 8.53 18.50 9.20
CA PHE A 37 9.79 17.83 8.91
C PHE A 37 9.59 16.49 8.18
N VAL A 38 8.62 15.66 8.60
CA VAL A 38 8.32 14.37 7.95
C VAL A 38 7.79 14.58 6.53
N GLN A 39 6.90 15.56 6.30
CA GLN A 39 6.38 15.89 4.97
C GLN A 39 7.53 16.30 4.03
N ARG A 40 8.37 17.24 4.45
CA ARG A 40 9.54 17.68 3.66
C ARG A 40 10.54 16.54 3.45
N TRP A 41 10.77 15.70 4.45
CA TRP A 41 11.63 14.52 4.30
C TRP A 41 11.08 13.52 3.28
N ARG A 42 9.78 13.24 3.31
CA ARG A 42 9.09 12.38 2.34
C ARG A 42 9.19 12.95 0.92
N ALA A 43 8.98 14.25 0.75
CA ALA A 43 9.03 14.90 -0.56
C ALA A 43 10.36 14.67 -1.30
N ARG A 44 11.48 14.55 -0.57
CA ARG A 44 12.80 14.22 -1.15
C ARG A 44 12.85 12.88 -1.90
N TYR A 45 11.94 11.95 -1.61
CA TYR A 45 11.87 10.66 -2.29
C TYR A 45 11.14 10.73 -3.62
N ALA A 46 10.40 11.81 -3.91
CA ALA A 46 9.57 11.93 -5.11
C ALA A 46 10.39 11.78 -6.42
N PRO A 47 11.53 12.48 -6.62
CA PRO A 47 12.30 12.36 -7.87
C PRO A 47 12.86 10.95 -8.08
N ALA A 48 13.38 10.32 -7.03
CA ALA A 48 13.94 8.97 -7.07
C ALA A 48 12.86 7.90 -7.31
N THR A 49 11.68 8.08 -6.73
CA THR A 49 10.52 7.19 -6.95
C THR A 49 10.02 7.31 -8.38
N ARG A 50 9.97 8.54 -8.93
CA ARG A 50 9.61 8.79 -10.32
C ARG A 50 10.61 8.19 -11.31
N GLN A 51 11.91 8.30 -11.04
CA GLN A 51 12.95 7.64 -11.83
C GLN A 51 12.75 6.12 -11.86
N CYS A 52 12.46 5.52 -10.69
CA CYS A 52 12.14 4.10 -10.58
C CYS A 52 10.92 3.75 -11.45
N PHE A 53 9.83 4.51 -11.30
CA PHE A 53 8.60 4.34 -12.05
C PHE A 53 8.82 4.39 -13.58
N GLN A 54 9.60 5.35 -14.09
CA GLN A 54 9.95 5.43 -15.51
C GLN A 54 10.69 4.19 -16.00
N THR A 55 11.62 3.67 -15.19
CA THR A 55 12.31 2.41 -15.48
C THR A 55 11.32 1.24 -15.55
N LEU A 56 10.34 1.19 -14.65
CA LEU A 56 9.31 0.17 -14.64
C LEU A 56 8.41 0.23 -15.87
N LEU A 57 8.04 1.43 -16.34
CA LEU A 57 7.27 1.60 -17.57
C LEU A 57 7.99 0.94 -18.75
N GLU A 58 9.31 1.13 -18.86
CA GLU A 58 10.11 0.47 -19.91
C GLU A 58 10.13 -1.06 -19.74
N CYS A 59 10.33 -1.56 -18.52
CA CYS A 59 10.35 -3.00 -18.25
C CYS A 59 9.01 -3.67 -18.56
N CYS A 60 7.89 -2.96 -18.37
CA CYS A 60 6.55 -3.48 -18.60
C CYS A 60 6.08 -3.36 -20.06
N LYS A 61 6.85 -2.71 -20.96
CA LYS A 61 6.49 -2.59 -22.38
C LYS A 61 6.24 -3.97 -22.99
N GLY A 62 5.11 -4.10 -23.69
CA GLY A 62 4.69 -5.33 -24.35
C GLY A 62 4.14 -6.42 -23.43
N VAL A 63 3.94 -6.14 -22.14
CA VAL A 63 3.20 -7.04 -21.23
C VAL A 63 1.76 -6.54 -21.13
N ASP A 64 0.83 -7.33 -21.68
CA ASP A 64 -0.58 -6.94 -21.75
C ASP A 64 -1.23 -6.82 -20.37
N GLY A 65 -1.96 -5.72 -20.15
CA GLY A 65 -2.68 -5.46 -18.92
C GLY A 65 -1.82 -5.27 -17.66
N ALA A 66 -0.51 -5.06 -17.80
CA ALA A 66 0.34 -4.67 -16.68
C ALA A 66 -0.02 -3.24 -16.23
N ILE A 67 -0.30 -3.09 -14.94
CA ILE A 67 -0.62 -1.80 -14.31
C ILE A 67 0.56 -1.38 -13.46
N ILE A 68 1.02 -0.14 -13.66
CA ILE A 68 2.18 0.40 -12.95
C ILE A 68 1.75 1.67 -12.25
N THR A 69 2.03 1.75 -10.96
CA THR A 69 1.76 2.94 -10.16
C THR A 69 2.93 3.24 -9.23
N TYR A 70 3.00 4.47 -8.74
CA TYR A 70 3.80 4.75 -7.56
C TYR A 70 3.04 5.62 -6.57
N ARG A 71 3.46 5.57 -5.32
CA ARG A 71 2.94 6.42 -4.24
C ARG A 71 4.07 6.87 -3.33
N LEU A 72 3.84 8.00 -2.68
CA LEU A 72 4.58 8.38 -1.49
C LEU A 72 3.81 7.92 -0.25
N LYS A 73 4.54 7.45 0.75
CA LYS A 73 3.92 6.96 1.99
C LYS A 73 3.26 8.10 2.77
N ARG A 74 2.07 7.84 3.30
CA ARG A 74 1.31 8.79 4.14
C ARG A 74 2.11 9.16 5.39
N VAL A 75 2.02 10.41 5.84
CA VAL A 75 2.68 10.84 7.09
C VAL A 75 2.20 9.98 8.26
N SER A 76 0.89 9.75 8.38
CA SER A 76 0.30 8.91 9.42
C SER A 76 0.93 7.51 9.47
N SER A 77 1.09 6.84 8.33
CA SER A 77 1.74 5.52 8.25
C SER A 77 3.25 5.57 8.51
N ILE A 78 3.93 6.68 8.23
CA ILE A 78 5.35 6.88 8.61
C ILE A 78 5.45 6.98 10.13
N VAL A 79 4.61 7.80 10.76
CA VAL A 79 4.61 8.00 12.21
C VAL A 79 4.23 6.73 12.96
N GLN A 80 3.17 6.04 12.56
CA GLN A 80 2.79 4.74 13.13
C GLN A 80 3.96 3.74 13.08
N LYS A 81 4.68 3.67 11.94
CA LYS A 81 5.83 2.78 11.80
C LYS A 81 6.99 3.17 12.72
N ILE A 82 7.21 4.46 12.96
CA ILE A 82 8.23 4.96 13.91
C ILE A 82 7.83 4.64 15.36
N GLN A 83 6.54 4.70 15.69
CA GLN A 83 5.98 4.47 17.02
C GLN A 83 5.82 3.00 17.40
N ARG A 84 5.95 2.07 16.44
CA ARG A 84 5.81 0.62 16.69
C ARG A 84 6.69 0.16 17.86
N PRO A 85 6.10 -0.47 18.90
CA PRO A 85 6.85 -1.03 20.01
C PRO A 85 7.92 -2.02 19.54
N ASN A 86 9.03 -2.09 20.27
CA ASN A 86 10.14 -3.04 20.04
C ASN A 86 10.87 -2.90 18.69
N HIS A 87 10.61 -1.85 17.92
CA HIS A 87 11.32 -1.56 16.67
C HIS A 87 12.02 -0.21 16.72
N ASN A 88 13.30 -0.20 16.35
CA ASN A 88 14.09 1.04 16.24
C ASN A 88 13.98 1.67 14.85
N HIS A 89 12.76 1.81 14.34
CA HIS A 89 12.51 2.54 13.11
C HIS A 89 12.81 4.03 13.30
N LEU A 90 13.56 4.59 12.35
CA LEU A 90 13.87 6.01 12.25
C LEU A 90 13.54 6.44 10.82
N LEU A 91 13.16 7.68 10.64
CA LEU A 91 12.76 8.23 9.35
C LEU A 91 13.83 8.04 8.25
N ASN A 92 15.12 8.11 8.61
CA ASN A 92 16.23 7.89 7.70
C ASN A 92 16.55 6.40 7.43
N THR A 93 15.91 5.46 8.14
CA THR A 93 16.09 4.01 7.97
C THR A 93 14.88 3.33 7.33
N LEU A 94 13.79 4.06 7.08
CA LEU A 94 12.63 3.52 6.38
C LEU A 94 12.96 3.17 4.92
N ASP A 95 12.52 1.98 4.51
CA ASP A 95 12.72 1.45 3.16
C ASP A 95 11.58 1.83 2.19
N ASP A 96 10.39 2.11 2.72
CA ASP A 96 9.13 2.18 1.97
C ASP A 96 8.51 3.60 1.96
N ILE A 97 9.34 4.65 1.96
CA ILE A 97 8.84 6.04 1.82
C ILE A 97 8.39 6.29 0.38
N GLY A 98 9.23 5.92 -0.60
CA GLY A 98 8.89 5.85 -2.00
C GLY A 98 8.56 4.42 -2.39
N GLY A 99 7.37 4.18 -2.96
CA GLY A 99 6.94 2.84 -3.34
C GLY A 99 6.39 2.81 -4.76
N CYS A 100 6.90 1.90 -5.59
CA CYS A 100 6.32 1.56 -6.88
C CYS A 100 5.59 0.22 -6.79
N ARG A 101 4.52 0.06 -7.56
CA ARG A 101 3.76 -1.18 -7.66
C ARG A 101 3.58 -1.57 -9.12
N VAL A 102 3.75 -2.84 -9.42
CA VAL A 102 3.39 -3.45 -10.69
C VAL A 102 2.39 -4.56 -10.41
N ILE A 103 1.23 -4.50 -11.06
CA ILE A 103 0.18 -5.52 -11.00
C ILE A 103 0.09 -6.16 -12.38
N THR A 104 0.11 -7.49 -12.41
CA THR A 104 0.14 -8.29 -13.65
C THR A 104 -1.02 -9.28 -13.67
N LYS A 105 -1.38 -9.79 -14.85
CA LYS A 105 -2.44 -10.80 -14.98
C LYS A 105 -2.00 -12.19 -14.49
N SER A 106 -0.70 -12.51 -14.57
CA SER A 106 -0.18 -13.84 -14.28
C SER A 106 1.18 -13.83 -13.57
N ILE A 107 1.50 -14.92 -12.86
CA ILE A 107 2.83 -15.13 -12.28
C ILE A 107 3.92 -15.11 -13.35
N LYS A 108 3.65 -15.65 -14.54
CA LYS A 108 4.60 -15.67 -15.66
C LYS A 108 5.01 -14.25 -16.07
N ASP A 109 4.04 -13.36 -16.23
CA ASP A 109 4.29 -11.95 -16.57
C ASP A 109 5.02 -11.22 -15.45
N LEU A 110 4.64 -11.51 -14.19
CA LEU A 110 5.32 -11.00 -13.01
C LEU A 110 6.81 -11.36 -13.02
N ARG A 111 7.14 -12.64 -13.23
CA ARG A 111 8.54 -13.14 -13.27
C ARG A 111 9.31 -12.59 -14.46
N LEU A 112 8.66 -12.43 -15.62
CA LEU A 112 9.26 -11.77 -16.78
C LEU A 112 9.63 -10.31 -16.45
N ILE A 113 8.72 -9.55 -15.86
CA ILE A 113 8.96 -8.16 -15.47
C ILE A 113 10.04 -8.09 -14.39
N GLN A 114 10.00 -8.97 -13.38
CA GLN A 114 11.04 -9.06 -12.35
C GLN A 114 12.43 -9.17 -12.96
N LYS A 115 12.62 -10.13 -13.89
CA LYS A 115 13.90 -10.32 -14.58
C LYS A 115 14.32 -9.07 -15.37
N ARG A 116 13.40 -8.45 -16.11
CA ARG A 116 13.67 -7.21 -16.85
C ARG A 116 14.11 -6.07 -15.93
N ILE A 117 13.53 -5.97 -14.74
CA ILE A 117 13.93 -4.99 -13.71
C ILE A 117 15.35 -5.27 -13.22
N GLU A 118 15.65 -6.53 -12.88
CA GLU A 118 16.98 -6.95 -12.43
C GLU A 118 18.05 -6.65 -13.49
N ASP A 119 17.80 -7.02 -14.75
CA ASP A 119 18.69 -6.77 -15.89
C ASP A 119 18.89 -5.27 -16.14
N LYS A 120 17.81 -4.48 -16.11
CA LYS A 120 17.85 -3.04 -16.37
C LYS A 120 18.59 -2.28 -15.26
N ILE A 121 18.36 -2.63 -14.00
CA ILE A 121 19.01 -1.96 -12.86
C ILE A 121 20.50 -2.29 -12.80
N ALA A 122 20.89 -3.55 -13.08
CA ALA A 122 22.29 -3.97 -13.11
C ALA A 122 23.17 -3.14 -14.06
N GLY A 123 22.58 -2.55 -15.12
CA GLY A 123 23.28 -1.68 -16.07
C GLY A 123 23.28 -0.19 -15.71
N THR A 124 22.86 0.21 -14.50
CA THR A 124 22.74 1.62 -14.09
C THR A 124 23.53 1.92 -12.82
N SER A 125 23.54 3.20 -12.39
CA SER A 125 24.05 3.57 -11.06
C SER A 125 23.15 3.12 -9.91
N SER A 126 21.95 2.61 -10.19
CA SER A 126 21.02 2.09 -9.19
C SER A 126 21.39 0.66 -8.80
N GLU A 127 20.95 0.21 -7.63
CA GLU A 127 21.23 -1.15 -7.14
C GLU A 127 19.98 -1.77 -6.52
N ILE A 128 19.77 -3.07 -6.74
CA ILE A 128 18.84 -3.88 -5.95
C ILE A 128 19.61 -4.36 -4.72
N THR A 129 19.18 -3.90 -3.55
CA THR A 129 19.85 -4.19 -2.27
C THR A 129 19.25 -5.37 -1.53
N LYS A 130 17.99 -5.70 -1.80
CA LYS A 130 17.28 -6.79 -1.16
C LYS A 130 16.11 -7.24 -2.01
N THR A 131 15.93 -8.55 -2.10
CA THR A 131 14.73 -9.19 -2.66
C THR A 131 14.02 -9.95 -1.55
N LYS A 132 12.70 -9.78 -1.42
CA LYS A 132 11.85 -10.58 -0.52
C LYS A 132 10.73 -11.18 -1.35
N ASP A 133 10.82 -12.47 -1.60
CA ASP A 133 9.86 -13.19 -2.44
C ASP A 133 8.78 -13.86 -1.59
N TYR A 134 7.68 -13.14 -1.36
CA TYR A 134 6.54 -13.68 -0.62
C TYR A 134 5.56 -14.44 -1.52
N ILE A 135 5.90 -14.69 -2.79
CA ILE A 135 5.11 -15.57 -3.65
C ILE A 135 5.64 -17.00 -3.46
N ASP A 136 6.96 -17.19 -3.58
CA ASP A 136 7.57 -18.52 -3.41
C ASP A 136 7.71 -18.90 -1.93
N SER A 137 7.79 -17.91 -1.04
CA SER A 137 7.87 -18.08 0.42
C SER A 137 6.84 -17.18 1.12
N PRO A 138 5.54 -17.52 1.07
CA PRO A 138 4.48 -16.68 1.60
C PRO A 138 4.64 -16.43 3.10
N LYS A 139 4.19 -15.25 3.54
CA LYS A 139 4.15 -14.95 4.98
C LYS A 139 3.15 -15.86 5.69
N SER A 140 3.37 -16.07 6.99
CA SER A 140 2.39 -16.71 7.87
C SER A 140 1.04 -15.97 7.91
N SER A 141 0.98 -14.69 7.55
CA SER A 141 -0.30 -13.97 7.38
C SER A 141 -1.06 -14.31 6.10
N GLY A 142 -0.51 -15.15 5.23
CA GLY A 142 -1.01 -15.39 3.87
C GLY A 142 -0.60 -14.30 2.87
N TYR A 143 0.09 -13.25 3.29
CA TYR A 143 0.47 -12.17 2.39
C TYR A 143 1.45 -12.61 1.28
N ARG A 144 1.14 -12.24 0.02
CA ARG A 144 1.92 -12.56 -1.19
C ARG A 144 2.28 -11.30 -1.99
N SER A 145 3.54 -11.21 -2.41
CA SER A 145 4.11 -10.21 -3.33
C SER A 145 5.63 -10.46 -3.46
N CYS A 146 6.23 -10.14 -4.60
CA CYS A 146 7.69 -10.03 -4.69
C CYS A 146 8.12 -8.57 -4.44
N HIS A 147 8.99 -8.35 -3.46
CA HIS A 147 9.49 -7.02 -3.08
C HIS A 147 10.95 -6.86 -3.47
N LEU A 148 11.25 -5.83 -4.27
CA LEU A 148 12.62 -5.44 -4.63
C LEU A 148 12.93 -4.09 -3.98
N LEU A 149 13.92 -4.04 -3.09
CA LEU A 149 14.40 -2.81 -2.49
C LEU A 149 15.54 -2.24 -3.31
N THR A 150 15.29 -1.10 -3.95
CA THR A 150 16.26 -0.46 -4.83
C THR A 150 16.80 0.83 -4.25
N LYS A 151 18.02 1.23 -4.60
CA LYS A 151 18.52 2.59 -4.37
C LYS A 151 18.58 3.35 -5.68
N GLN A 152 17.84 4.45 -5.76
CA GLN A 152 17.67 5.30 -6.94
C GLN A 152 18.26 6.69 -6.67
N GLY A 153 18.70 7.40 -7.71
CA GLY A 153 19.32 8.73 -7.61
C GLY A 153 20.77 8.79 -8.08
N SER A 154 21.40 9.95 -7.94
CA SER A 154 22.78 10.18 -8.37
C SER A 154 23.80 9.63 -7.38
N CYS A 155 25.08 9.62 -7.79
CA CYS A 155 26.21 9.20 -6.94
C CYS A 155 26.27 9.97 -5.61
N GLU A 156 25.86 11.24 -5.59
CA GLU A 156 25.90 12.10 -4.40
C GLU A 156 24.78 11.78 -3.40
N ARG A 157 23.60 11.36 -3.90
CA ARG A 157 22.43 11.07 -3.06
C ARG A 157 21.55 9.98 -3.69
N LYS A 158 21.50 8.84 -3.00
CA LYS A 158 20.60 7.73 -3.33
C LYS A 158 19.48 7.59 -2.29
N TYR A 159 18.27 7.33 -2.76
CA TYR A 159 17.06 7.10 -1.97
C TYR A 159 16.58 5.67 -2.17
N ARG A 160 16.11 5.06 -1.08
CA ARG A 160 15.50 3.73 -1.15
C ARG A 160 14.09 3.83 -1.74
N VAL A 161 13.82 2.99 -2.73
CA VAL A 161 12.51 2.84 -3.37
C VAL A 161 12.17 1.35 -3.36
N GLU A 162 11.03 1.01 -2.76
CA GLU A 162 10.49 -0.35 -2.77
C GLU A 162 9.65 -0.58 -4.03
N ILE A 163 9.94 -1.63 -4.79
CA ILE A 163 9.11 -2.10 -5.91
C ILE A 163 8.33 -3.31 -5.42
N GLN A 164 7.00 -3.28 -5.55
CA GLN A 164 6.11 -4.38 -5.21
C GLN A 164 5.53 -4.97 -6.50
N LEU A 165 5.87 -6.22 -6.78
CA LEU A 165 5.30 -6.99 -7.89
C LEU A 165 4.21 -7.91 -7.34
N ARG A 166 3.02 -7.90 -7.98
CA ARG A 166 1.87 -8.75 -7.63
C ARG A 166 1.10 -9.15 -8.87
N THR A 167 0.32 -10.21 -8.75
CA THR A 167 -0.77 -10.49 -9.69
C THR A 167 -2.04 -9.72 -9.29
N GLN A 168 -3.03 -9.69 -10.17
CA GLN A 168 -4.35 -9.13 -9.87
C GLN A 168 -5.02 -9.85 -8.69
N LEU A 169 -4.99 -11.19 -8.65
CA LEU A 169 -5.60 -11.96 -7.55
C LEU A 169 -4.94 -11.64 -6.20
N GLN A 170 -3.61 -11.59 -6.17
CA GLN A 170 -2.87 -11.18 -4.97
C GLN A 170 -3.17 -9.73 -4.56
N HIS A 171 -3.42 -8.85 -5.53
CA HIS A 171 -3.83 -7.48 -5.25
C HIS A 171 -5.24 -7.42 -4.64
N TYR A 172 -6.22 -8.10 -5.22
CA TYR A 172 -7.60 -8.16 -4.73
C TYR A 172 -7.66 -8.73 -3.31
N TRP A 173 -7.01 -9.86 -3.06
CA TRP A 173 -6.90 -10.45 -1.73
C TRP A 173 -6.29 -9.47 -0.73
N ALA A 174 -5.18 -8.84 -1.09
CA ALA A 174 -4.49 -7.92 -0.21
C ALA A 174 -5.33 -6.67 0.11
N THR A 175 -6.11 -6.18 -0.84
CA THR A 175 -7.04 -5.06 -0.63
C THR A 175 -8.21 -5.49 0.26
N ALA A 176 -8.87 -6.62 -0.03
CA ALA A 176 -10.01 -7.10 0.75
C ALA A 176 -9.64 -7.27 2.23
N LEU A 177 -8.47 -7.81 2.52
CA LEU A 177 -7.99 -7.96 3.89
C LEU A 177 -7.63 -6.63 4.57
N GLU A 178 -7.09 -5.65 3.83
CA GLU A 178 -6.87 -4.31 4.40
C GLU A 178 -8.19 -3.66 4.83
N ILE A 179 -9.26 -3.91 4.08
CA ILE A 179 -10.59 -3.37 4.36
C ILE A 179 -11.21 -4.04 5.58
N ILE A 180 -11.11 -5.37 5.69
CA ILE A 180 -11.57 -6.09 6.88
C ILE A 180 -10.81 -5.63 8.13
N ASP A 181 -9.48 -5.56 8.05
CA ASP A 181 -8.62 -5.04 9.13
C ASP A 181 -9.05 -3.62 9.54
N GLU A 182 -9.35 -2.75 8.57
CA GLU A 182 -9.80 -1.37 8.80
C GLU A 182 -11.17 -1.28 9.48
N ILE A 183 -12.17 -2.05 9.01
CA ILE A 183 -13.52 -2.11 9.61
C ILE A 183 -13.46 -2.61 11.06
N GLU A 184 -12.56 -3.55 11.33
CA GLU A 184 -12.45 -4.22 12.63
C GLU A 184 -11.50 -3.51 13.59
N GLY A 185 -10.77 -2.49 13.11
CA GLY A 185 -9.74 -1.81 13.89
C GLY A 185 -8.57 -2.73 14.26
N ARG A 186 -8.22 -3.67 13.38
CA ARG A 186 -7.16 -4.67 13.58
C ARG A 186 -6.02 -4.48 12.56
N GLU A 187 -4.83 -5.03 12.85
CA GLU A 187 -3.69 -5.02 11.93
C GLU A 187 -3.21 -6.47 11.61
N ILE A 188 -4.11 -7.41 11.30
CA ILE A 188 -3.77 -8.84 11.17
C ILE A 188 -2.79 -9.06 10.01
N LYS A 189 -2.96 -8.34 8.89
CA LYS A 189 -2.11 -8.48 7.71
C LYS A 189 -0.65 -8.09 7.95
N THR A 190 -0.42 -7.08 8.80
CA THR A 190 0.90 -6.47 9.02
C THR A 190 1.57 -6.85 10.34
N THR A 191 0.84 -7.48 11.25
CA THR A 191 1.37 -7.89 12.56
C THR A 191 2.14 -9.20 12.45
N ASN A 192 3.28 -9.31 13.15
CA ASN A 192 3.98 -10.59 13.28
C ASN A 192 3.07 -11.55 14.04
N THR A 193 2.85 -12.74 13.47
CA THR A 193 1.92 -13.75 14.00
C THR A 193 2.15 -14.09 15.47
N ASP A 194 3.38 -13.94 15.96
CA ASP A 194 3.77 -14.21 17.35
C ASP A 194 3.05 -13.33 18.39
N VAL A 195 2.54 -12.15 17.98
CA VAL A 195 1.79 -11.22 18.87
C VAL A 195 0.28 -11.53 18.88
N LEU A 196 -0.21 -12.26 17.88
CA LEU A 196 -1.64 -12.50 17.64
C LEU A 196 -2.17 -13.77 18.33
N LEU A 197 -1.31 -14.48 19.08
CA LEU A 197 -1.61 -15.79 19.66
C LEU A 197 -2.33 -15.72 21.02
N GLY A 198 -2.95 -14.60 21.39
CA GLY A 198 -3.74 -14.49 22.63
C GLY A 198 -5.24 -14.72 22.46
N ASP A 199 -5.77 -14.52 21.25
CA ASP A 199 -7.21 -14.43 20.97
C ASP A 199 -7.64 -15.44 19.90
N THR A 200 -8.67 -16.24 20.20
CA THR A 200 -9.21 -17.27 19.31
C THR A 200 -9.84 -16.67 18.05
N ASP A 201 -10.49 -15.52 18.15
CA ASP A 201 -11.09 -14.83 16.98
C ASP A 201 -9.99 -14.40 16.01
N THR A 202 -8.95 -13.73 16.53
CA THR A 202 -7.78 -13.31 15.74
C THR A 202 -7.09 -14.49 15.05
N ARG A 203 -6.93 -15.63 15.72
CA ARG A 203 -6.33 -16.85 15.10
C ARG A 203 -7.20 -17.42 13.99
N THR A 204 -8.53 -17.44 14.19
CA THR A 204 -9.46 -17.97 13.19
C THR A 204 -9.47 -17.08 11.94
N ARG A 205 -9.41 -15.76 12.10
CA ARG A 205 -9.29 -14.79 11.00
C ARG A 205 -7.96 -14.93 10.25
N LEU A 206 -6.87 -15.09 11.00
CA LEU A 206 -5.57 -15.39 10.41
C LEU A 206 -5.64 -16.68 9.58
N TYR A 207 -6.30 -17.72 10.08
CA TYR A 207 -6.47 -18.97 9.35
C TYR A 207 -7.29 -18.80 8.06
N TYR A 208 -8.40 -18.05 8.11
CA TYR A 208 -9.16 -17.67 6.91
C TYR A 208 -8.27 -16.97 5.86
N ASN A 209 -7.43 -16.03 6.29
CA ASN A 209 -6.49 -15.33 5.41
C ASN A 209 -5.49 -16.31 4.77
N GLN A 210 -4.96 -17.25 5.54
CA GLN A 210 -4.05 -18.28 5.05
C GLN A 210 -4.74 -19.18 4.01
N LEU A 211 -5.95 -19.67 4.30
CA LEU A 211 -6.73 -20.54 3.41
C LEU A 211 -7.04 -19.87 2.07
N THR A 212 -7.61 -18.66 2.10
CA THR A 212 -7.95 -17.90 0.88
C THR A 212 -6.71 -17.51 0.08
N SER A 213 -5.58 -17.24 0.75
CA SER A 213 -4.29 -17.04 0.07
C SER A 213 -3.77 -18.31 -0.60
N SER A 214 -3.91 -19.47 0.05
CA SER A 214 -3.53 -20.77 -0.52
C SER A 214 -4.44 -21.20 -1.68
N LEU A 215 -5.72 -20.84 -1.65
CA LEU A 215 -6.63 -21.01 -2.79
C LEU A 215 -6.13 -20.24 -4.00
N ILE A 216 -5.81 -18.95 -3.83
CA ILE A 216 -5.20 -18.12 -4.89
C ILE A 216 -3.87 -18.70 -5.35
N ALA A 217 -3.03 -19.14 -4.42
CA ALA A 217 -1.74 -19.74 -4.74
C ALA A 217 -1.91 -20.98 -5.62
N SER A 218 -2.91 -21.81 -5.33
CA SER A 218 -3.22 -23.03 -6.10
C SER A 218 -3.73 -22.70 -7.50
N ILE A 219 -4.60 -21.68 -7.64
CA ILE A 219 -5.05 -21.16 -8.94
C ILE A 219 -3.88 -20.63 -9.78
N GLU A 220 -2.91 -19.99 -9.11
CA GLU A 220 -1.73 -19.40 -9.72
C GLU A 220 -0.54 -20.37 -9.87
N GLU A 221 -0.73 -21.66 -9.54
CA GLU A 221 0.31 -22.70 -9.56
C GLU A 221 1.57 -22.31 -8.77
N SER A 222 1.38 -21.72 -7.59
CA SER A 222 2.45 -21.24 -6.70
C SER A 222 2.36 -21.86 -5.29
N PRO A 223 3.44 -21.83 -4.49
CA PRO A 223 3.45 -22.49 -3.19
C PRO A 223 2.37 -21.99 -2.22
N THR A 224 1.60 -22.90 -1.62
CA THR A 224 0.59 -22.58 -0.61
C THR A 224 1.22 -22.14 0.71
N VAL A 225 0.43 -21.51 1.57
CA VAL A 225 0.87 -21.09 2.90
C VAL A 225 1.14 -22.32 3.77
N PRO A 226 2.31 -22.42 4.45
CA PRO A 226 2.58 -23.54 5.35
C PRO A 226 1.50 -23.71 6.42
N GLY A 227 1.04 -24.95 6.63
CA GLY A 227 -0.03 -25.27 7.58
C GLY A 227 -1.45 -25.24 7.01
N THR A 228 -1.61 -24.94 5.72
CA THR A 228 -2.89 -25.06 5.00
C THR A 228 -2.90 -26.29 4.09
N PRO A 229 -4.09 -26.77 3.65
CA PRO A 229 -4.19 -27.81 2.64
C PRO A 229 -3.51 -27.44 1.31
N LYS A 230 -3.17 -28.48 0.53
CA LYS A 230 -2.45 -28.32 -0.75
C LYS A 230 -3.30 -28.51 -1.99
N ASN A 231 -4.41 -29.24 -1.89
CA ASN A 231 -5.39 -29.38 -2.98
C ASN A 231 -6.47 -28.32 -2.85
N ILE A 232 -7.08 -27.98 -3.98
CA ILE A 232 -8.14 -26.97 -4.04
C ILE A 232 -9.39 -27.48 -3.31
N ASP A 233 -9.75 -28.75 -3.44
CA ASP A 233 -10.99 -29.27 -2.83
C ASP A 233 -10.98 -29.18 -1.30
N ASP A 234 -9.88 -29.52 -0.63
CA ASP A 234 -9.81 -29.40 0.84
C ASP A 234 -9.74 -27.92 1.25
N LEU A 235 -9.05 -27.07 0.48
CA LEU A 235 -9.05 -25.62 0.73
C LEU A 235 -10.47 -25.04 0.67
N VAL A 236 -11.24 -25.39 -0.37
CA VAL A 236 -12.63 -24.97 -0.53
C VAL A 236 -13.48 -25.49 0.63
N SER A 237 -13.38 -26.79 0.94
CA SER A 237 -14.13 -27.38 2.06
C SER A 237 -13.83 -26.70 3.40
N GLU A 238 -12.56 -26.38 3.68
CA GLU A 238 -12.19 -25.68 4.91
C GLU A 238 -12.67 -24.23 4.93
N ILE A 239 -12.58 -23.51 3.80
CA ILE A 239 -13.09 -22.14 3.69
C ILE A 239 -14.61 -22.11 3.92
N GLU A 240 -15.36 -23.01 3.30
CA GLU A 240 -16.82 -23.05 3.42
C GLU A 240 -17.32 -23.45 4.81
N THR A 241 -16.58 -24.32 5.50
CA THR A 241 -16.96 -24.80 6.84
C THR A 241 -16.46 -23.92 7.99
N LEU A 242 -15.54 -22.97 7.71
CA LEU A 242 -15.03 -22.07 8.74
C LEU A 242 -16.14 -21.10 9.20
N PRO A 243 -16.49 -21.05 10.50
CA PRO A 243 -17.67 -20.31 10.98
C PRO A 243 -17.72 -18.82 10.63
N LEU A 244 -16.56 -18.18 10.48
CA LEU A 244 -16.47 -16.74 10.21
C LEU A 244 -16.51 -16.38 8.71
N SER A 245 -16.45 -17.37 7.81
CA SER A 245 -16.33 -17.11 6.37
C SER A 245 -17.53 -16.32 5.83
N SER A 246 -18.75 -16.75 6.15
CA SER A 246 -19.97 -16.04 5.73
C SER A 246 -20.06 -14.64 6.33
N GLU A 247 -19.56 -14.45 7.56
CA GLU A 247 -19.50 -13.12 8.18
C GLU A 247 -18.56 -12.19 7.41
N ILE A 248 -17.34 -12.64 7.09
CA ILE A 248 -16.37 -11.85 6.31
C ILE A 248 -16.94 -11.49 4.94
N ILE A 249 -17.51 -12.48 4.23
CA ILE A 249 -18.11 -12.26 2.92
C ILE A 249 -19.26 -11.25 3.00
N SER A 250 -20.17 -11.40 3.96
CA SER A 250 -21.28 -10.46 4.17
C SER A 250 -20.80 -9.03 4.47
N ARG A 251 -19.76 -8.87 5.30
CA ARG A 251 -19.18 -7.54 5.59
C ARG A 251 -18.56 -6.90 4.36
N LEU A 252 -17.79 -7.67 3.58
CA LEU A 252 -17.21 -7.19 2.34
C LEU A 252 -18.30 -6.81 1.32
N SER A 253 -19.36 -7.61 1.19
CA SER A 253 -20.49 -7.30 0.31
C SER A 253 -21.18 -5.99 0.68
N ARG A 254 -21.37 -5.69 1.97
CA ARG A 254 -21.94 -4.41 2.41
C ARG A 254 -21.07 -3.21 2.01
N VAL A 255 -19.75 -3.33 2.14
CA VAL A 255 -18.83 -2.27 1.70
C VAL A 255 -18.83 -2.12 0.18
N TYR A 256 -19.08 -3.20 -0.56
CA TYR A 256 -19.27 -3.14 -2.00
C TYR A 256 -20.58 -2.43 -2.39
N ASP A 257 -21.67 -2.71 -1.69
CA ASP A 257 -22.99 -2.15 -1.97
C ASP A 257 -23.13 -0.68 -1.56
N ASP A 258 -22.30 -0.20 -0.64
CA ASP A 258 -22.24 1.21 -0.26
C ASP A 258 -21.79 2.06 -1.46
N VAL A 259 -22.66 2.99 -1.87
CA VAL A 259 -22.41 3.86 -3.02
C VAL A 259 -21.33 4.87 -2.66
N LEU A 260 -20.12 4.63 -3.15
CA LEU A 260 -19.03 5.60 -3.08
C LEU A 260 -19.41 6.87 -3.86
N ARG A 261 -19.50 8.00 -3.16
CA ARG A 261 -19.59 9.31 -3.81
C ARG A 261 -18.23 9.68 -4.37
N LEU A 262 -18.23 10.20 -5.60
CA LEU A 262 -17.01 10.63 -6.30
C LEU A 262 -17.10 12.12 -6.58
N ASP A 263 -16.27 12.88 -5.88
CA ASP A 263 -16.14 14.31 -6.06
C ASP A 263 -14.81 14.61 -6.76
N GLU A 264 -14.86 15.00 -8.03
CA GLU A 264 -13.67 15.44 -8.75
C GLU A 264 -13.39 16.92 -8.45
N LYS A 265 -12.22 17.20 -7.87
CA LYS A 265 -11.71 18.55 -7.62
C LYS A 265 -10.52 18.82 -8.55
N HIS A 266 -10.47 20.04 -9.10
CA HIS A 266 -9.63 20.43 -10.24
C HIS A 266 -10.02 19.66 -11.51
N CYS A 267 -10.50 20.37 -12.55
CA CYS A 267 -10.82 19.77 -13.85
C CYS A 267 -9.58 19.01 -14.35
N ALA A 268 -9.72 17.69 -14.52
CA ALA A 268 -8.66 16.82 -14.98
C ALA A 268 -8.16 17.34 -16.34
N PRO A 269 -6.91 17.85 -16.44
CA PRO A 269 -6.31 17.99 -17.75
C PRO A 269 -6.29 16.59 -18.42
N GLU A 270 -6.44 16.51 -19.74
CA GLU A 270 -6.52 15.23 -20.46
C GLU A 270 -5.31 14.31 -20.19
N ASP A 271 -4.18 14.89 -19.76
CA ASP A 271 -2.93 14.22 -19.42
C ASP A 271 -2.70 14.03 -17.92
N ALA A 272 -3.75 14.10 -17.09
CA ALA A 272 -3.66 13.89 -15.64
C ALA A 272 -3.02 12.53 -15.32
N CYS A 273 -1.91 12.56 -14.59
CA CYS A 273 -1.16 11.36 -14.21
C CYS A 273 -0.79 11.34 -12.72
N VAL A 274 -1.04 12.44 -12.00
CA VAL A 274 -0.84 12.59 -10.57
C VAL A 274 -2.19 12.85 -9.91
N PHE A 275 -2.49 12.09 -8.86
CA PHE A 275 -3.78 12.12 -8.18
C PHE A 275 -3.59 12.17 -6.67
N ILE A 276 -4.33 13.04 -5.99
CA ILE A 276 -4.51 12.98 -4.53
C ILE A 276 -5.87 12.36 -4.27
N LEU A 277 -5.88 11.22 -3.59
CA LEU A 277 -7.09 10.49 -3.21
C LEU A 277 -7.38 10.79 -1.74
N GLN A 278 -8.47 11.50 -1.47
CA GLN A 278 -8.96 11.83 -0.13
C GLN A 278 -10.25 11.05 0.11
N PHE A 279 -10.17 9.97 0.88
CA PHE A 279 -11.32 9.16 1.26
C PHE A 279 -11.82 9.55 2.65
N LEU A 280 -13.05 10.05 2.71
CA LEU A 280 -13.80 10.39 3.91
C LEU A 280 -14.68 9.18 4.28
N LYS A 281 -14.29 8.45 5.32
CA LYS A 281 -14.87 7.14 5.66
C LYS A 281 -16.31 7.25 6.14
N ASP A 282 -16.60 8.23 6.99
CA ASP A 282 -17.94 8.41 7.57
C ASP A 282 -18.97 8.78 6.51
N GLU A 283 -18.53 9.52 5.49
CA GLU A 283 -19.38 9.97 4.39
C GLU A 283 -19.39 9.00 3.20
N GLN A 284 -18.54 7.96 3.22
CA GLN A 284 -18.24 7.10 2.08
C GLN A 284 -18.00 7.94 0.80
N ASN A 285 -17.18 8.98 0.92
CA ASN A 285 -16.91 9.94 -0.13
C ASN A 285 -15.43 9.91 -0.52
N LEU A 286 -15.14 9.72 -1.81
CA LEU A 286 -13.81 9.87 -2.36
C LEU A 286 -13.71 11.16 -3.15
N ILE A 287 -12.90 12.06 -2.64
CA ILE A 287 -12.50 13.29 -3.31
C ILE A 287 -11.21 13.01 -4.09
N VAL A 288 -11.21 13.30 -5.39
CA VAL A 288 -10.07 13.09 -6.28
C VAL A 288 -9.56 14.44 -6.75
N HIS A 289 -8.31 14.76 -6.43
CA HIS A 289 -7.61 15.93 -6.97
C HIS A 289 -6.69 15.48 -8.10
N SER A 290 -6.83 16.07 -9.30
CA SER A 290 -6.11 15.64 -10.50
C SER A 290 -5.08 16.69 -10.94
N TYR A 291 -3.87 16.23 -11.30
CA TYR A 291 -2.76 17.07 -11.70
C TYR A 291 -2.01 16.47 -12.91
N ALA A 292 -1.53 17.34 -13.79
CA ALA A 292 -0.61 16.96 -14.86
C ALA A 292 0.81 16.69 -14.32
N ASN A 293 1.62 16.01 -15.11
CA ASN A 293 2.98 15.60 -14.76
C ASN A 293 3.94 16.78 -14.45
N ASN A 294 3.67 17.96 -15.02
CA ASN A 294 4.42 19.20 -14.79
C ASN A 294 3.96 19.96 -13.52
N GLN A 295 2.83 19.58 -12.93
CA GLN A 295 2.28 20.15 -11.69
C GLN A 295 2.68 19.35 -10.44
N MET A 296 3.81 18.63 -10.49
CA MET A 296 4.24 17.77 -9.38
C MET A 296 4.46 18.57 -8.09
N ASP A 297 5.12 19.73 -8.15
CA ASP A 297 5.37 20.55 -6.97
C ASP A 297 4.07 21.09 -6.36
N GLU A 298 3.13 21.52 -7.21
CA GLU A 298 1.78 21.94 -6.82
C GLU A 298 1.03 20.81 -6.10
N SER A 299 1.06 19.60 -6.66
CA SER A 299 0.42 18.43 -6.06
C SER A 299 1.04 18.04 -4.70
N LEU A 300 2.35 18.21 -4.52
CA LEU A 300 3.04 17.94 -3.25
C LEU A 300 2.71 19.00 -2.18
N SER A 301 2.56 20.26 -2.60
CA SER A 301 2.10 21.35 -1.73
C SER A 301 0.66 21.12 -1.28
N GLU A 302 -0.26 20.79 -2.21
CA GLU A 302 -1.64 20.47 -1.87
C GLU A 302 -1.74 19.24 -0.97
N TYR A 303 -0.94 18.20 -1.25
CA TYR A 303 -0.95 16.99 -0.43
C TYR A 303 -0.52 17.27 1.01
N SER A 304 0.51 18.09 1.22
CA SER A 304 0.93 18.52 2.55
C SER A 304 -0.16 19.37 3.24
N ARG A 305 -0.77 20.31 2.50
CA ARG A 305 -1.87 21.16 3.01
C ARG A 305 -3.06 20.33 3.51
N LEU A 306 -3.47 19.32 2.75
CA LEU A 306 -4.58 18.42 3.13
C LEU A 306 -4.22 17.54 4.35
N GLU A 307 -2.96 17.11 4.47
CA GLU A 307 -2.49 16.41 5.68
C GLU A 307 -2.43 17.33 6.91
N ASP A 308 -2.11 18.62 6.73
CA ASP A 308 -2.13 19.62 7.80
C ASP A 308 -3.56 19.89 8.29
N GLU A 309 -4.54 20.03 7.39
CA GLU A 309 -5.95 20.15 7.76
C GLU A 309 -6.44 18.96 8.59
N VAL A 310 -6.00 17.75 8.24
CA VAL A 310 -6.29 16.54 9.01
C VAL A 310 -5.68 16.60 10.40
N PHE A 311 -4.44 17.05 10.50
CA PHE A 311 -3.75 17.17 11.78
C PHE A 311 -4.40 18.21 12.69
N GLU A 312 -4.74 19.38 12.15
CA GLU A 312 -5.33 20.49 12.90
C GLU A 312 -6.76 20.18 13.39
N ASN A 313 -7.55 19.44 12.61
CA ASN A 313 -8.91 19.06 12.99
C ASN A 313 -8.99 17.89 13.99
N ASN A 314 -7.88 17.21 14.27
CA ASN A 314 -7.87 16.01 15.08
C ASN A 314 -7.19 16.20 16.44
N LYS A 315 -8.00 16.25 17.50
CA LYS A 315 -7.54 16.38 18.89
C LYS A 315 -6.62 15.24 19.36
N ASN A 316 -6.61 14.10 18.67
CA ASN A 316 -5.78 12.93 19.00
C ASN A 316 -4.51 12.80 18.13
N GLY A 317 -4.15 13.83 17.34
CA GLY A 317 -2.95 13.88 16.52
C GLY A 317 -3.12 13.39 15.06
N LEU A 318 -2.02 12.97 14.42
CA LEU A 318 -1.92 12.65 12.97
C LEU A 318 -2.80 11.49 12.44
N ILE A 319 -3.44 10.73 13.31
CA ILE A 319 -4.27 9.59 12.92
C ILE A 319 -5.70 10.07 12.86
N ALA A 320 -6.15 10.59 11.72
CA ALA A 320 -7.59 10.75 11.47
C ALA A 320 -8.19 9.37 11.21
N PRO A 321 -8.95 8.80 12.17
CA PRO A 321 -9.60 7.52 11.95
C PRO A 321 -10.57 7.58 10.77
N ASN A 322 -11.11 8.77 10.46
CA ASN A 322 -12.22 8.92 9.52
C ASN A 322 -11.77 9.46 8.14
N GLN A 323 -10.46 9.61 7.90
CA GLN A 323 -9.96 10.12 6.63
C GLN A 323 -8.63 9.48 6.21
N ASN A 324 -8.54 9.07 4.94
CA ASN A 324 -7.33 8.56 4.31
C ASN A 324 -6.93 9.47 3.14
N ILE A 325 -5.70 10.02 3.16
CA ILE A 325 -5.17 10.82 2.05
C ILE A 325 -3.92 10.16 1.48
N VAL A 326 -3.84 10.01 0.15
CA VAL A 326 -2.65 9.49 -0.52
C VAL A 326 -2.39 10.19 -1.85
N LEU A 327 -1.12 10.53 -2.10
CA LEU A 327 -0.66 10.96 -3.41
C LEU A 327 -0.17 9.76 -4.22
N VAL A 328 -0.73 9.62 -5.41
CA VAL A 328 -0.55 8.49 -6.32
C VAL A 328 -0.18 9.03 -7.68
N HIS A 329 0.63 8.28 -8.40
CA HIS A 329 0.84 8.49 -9.82
C HIS A 329 0.52 7.21 -10.58
N VAL A 330 -0.17 7.37 -11.71
CA VAL A 330 -0.53 6.31 -12.65
C VAL A 330 -0.12 6.72 -14.06
N ASN A 331 0.00 5.77 -14.98
CA ASN A 331 0.31 6.10 -16.39
C ASN A 331 -0.94 6.38 -17.23
N ASP A 332 -2.09 5.87 -16.78
CA ASP A 332 -3.39 6.00 -17.42
C ASP A 332 -4.43 6.13 -16.30
N PRO A 333 -5.30 7.16 -16.32
CA PRO A 333 -6.36 7.34 -15.32
C PRO A 333 -7.25 6.11 -15.12
N GLU A 334 -7.50 5.29 -16.15
CA GLU A 334 -8.28 4.05 -15.99
C GLU A 334 -7.56 3.02 -15.10
N GLN A 335 -6.23 3.07 -15.02
CA GLN A 335 -5.45 2.23 -14.11
C GLN A 335 -5.61 2.63 -12.64
N LEU A 336 -6.03 3.88 -12.37
CA LEU A 336 -6.31 4.35 -11.02
C LEU A 336 -7.42 3.49 -10.38
N LYS A 337 -8.49 3.21 -11.13
CA LYS A 337 -9.64 2.39 -10.69
C LYS A 337 -9.24 0.97 -10.28
N VAL A 338 -8.18 0.42 -10.88
CA VAL A 338 -7.71 -0.95 -10.62
C VAL A 338 -6.66 -0.99 -9.51
N ALA A 339 -5.69 -0.08 -9.53
CA ALA A 339 -4.56 -0.08 -8.59
C ALA A 339 -4.88 0.57 -7.23
N TYR A 340 -5.84 1.49 -7.25
CA TYR A 340 -6.37 2.20 -6.09
C TYR A 340 -7.88 2.13 -6.20
N PRO A 341 -8.44 0.99 -5.81
CA PRO A 341 -9.88 0.82 -5.87
C PRO A 341 -10.51 1.91 -5.01
N ASN A 342 -11.41 2.65 -5.63
CA ASN A 342 -12.71 2.90 -5.02
C ASN A 342 -13.10 1.58 -4.34
N TYR A 343 -13.10 1.55 -3.01
CA TYR A 343 -13.13 0.37 -2.15
C TYR A 343 -13.97 -0.80 -2.73
N SER A 344 -15.10 -0.52 -3.39
CA SER A 344 -15.98 -1.48 -4.07
C SER A 344 -15.38 -2.34 -5.20
N ALA A 345 -14.60 -1.83 -6.15
CA ALA A 345 -14.27 -2.60 -7.38
C ALA A 345 -13.37 -3.83 -7.13
N ASN A 346 -12.32 -3.67 -6.33
CA ASN A 346 -11.44 -4.80 -5.98
C ASN A 346 -12.09 -5.76 -4.98
N ILE A 347 -13.00 -5.27 -4.13
CA ILE A 347 -13.83 -6.14 -3.29
C ILE A 347 -14.71 -7.01 -4.17
N LYS A 348 -15.34 -6.45 -5.20
CA LYS A 348 -16.19 -7.23 -6.12
C LYS A 348 -15.45 -8.38 -6.76
N GLU A 349 -14.26 -8.12 -7.31
CA GLU A 349 -13.45 -9.17 -7.95
C GLU A 349 -12.94 -10.19 -6.92
N TYR A 350 -12.61 -9.77 -5.69
CA TYR A 350 -12.31 -10.69 -4.59
C TYR A 350 -13.51 -11.56 -4.21
N LEU A 351 -14.68 -10.97 -4.00
CA LEU A 351 -15.91 -11.69 -3.66
C LEU A 351 -16.26 -12.69 -4.74
N LYS A 352 -16.24 -12.27 -6.00
CA LYS A 352 -16.46 -13.14 -7.16
C LYS A 352 -15.45 -14.28 -7.20
N LEU A 353 -14.17 -14.01 -6.96
CA LEU A 353 -13.15 -15.05 -6.89
C LEU A 353 -13.46 -16.08 -5.80
N ILE A 354 -13.86 -15.63 -4.61
CA ILE A 354 -14.17 -16.53 -3.50
C ILE A 354 -15.48 -17.30 -3.78
N THR A 355 -16.58 -16.64 -4.12
CA THR A 355 -17.88 -17.31 -4.30
C THR A 355 -17.90 -18.25 -5.51
N GLN A 356 -17.13 -17.96 -6.58
CA GLN A 356 -16.98 -18.88 -7.70
C GLN A 356 -16.26 -20.19 -7.34
N ASN A 357 -15.34 -20.14 -6.36
CA ASN A 357 -14.59 -21.32 -5.93
C ASN A 357 -15.21 -21.98 -4.67
N CYS A 358 -15.96 -21.21 -3.88
CA CYS A 358 -16.62 -21.62 -2.64
C CYS A 358 -18.12 -21.29 -2.73
N PRO A 359 -18.90 -22.03 -3.54
CA PRO A 359 -20.31 -21.73 -3.81
C PRO A 359 -21.21 -21.74 -2.57
N ALA A 360 -20.84 -22.43 -1.48
CA ALA A 360 -21.61 -22.39 -0.24
C ALA A 360 -21.63 -21.00 0.43
N LEU A 361 -20.71 -20.10 0.03
CA LEU A 361 -20.62 -18.73 0.53
C LEU A 361 -21.41 -17.70 -0.31
N ASP A 362 -22.03 -18.10 -1.42
CA ASP A 362 -22.78 -17.22 -2.35
C ASP A 362 -24.24 -16.98 -1.89
N ASN A 363 -24.52 -17.07 -0.59
CA ASN A 363 -25.87 -17.02 0.00
C ASN A 363 -26.27 -15.65 0.54
#